data_AF-A0A2W6DSI1-F1
#
_entry.id   AF-A0A2W6DSI1-F1
#
_cell.length_a   1.000
_cell.length_b   1.000
_cell.length_c   1.000
_cell.angle_alpha   90.00
_cell.angle_beta   90.00
_cell.angle_gamma   90.00
#
_symmetry.space_group_name_H-M   'P 1'
#
loop_
_entity.id
_entity.type
_entity.pdbx_description
1 polymer ?
#
loop_
_entity_poly.entity_id
_entity_poly.type
_entity_poly.pdbx_seq_one_letter_code
_entity_poly.pdbx_strand_id
1 'polypeptide(L)'
;MEDTFVFPGERIVAISSPVPIGGAKIAPRDALAMLCGSTDWHQISYSRPPNASTHRPEHSDATDLQNFEVLFARDALITARFVFDEFPELTTLTVRALAKLQGRRWDALSEEEPGRIPHEVRHPDDPIAVRISESNGWRWPYYGAIDTTPMFIGAIASLWRSGRDVVEWSAAIGSAAQWLLRRLTDGHGLLVSQPANPKGIENQVWKDSWDAFSFADGHIARPPIASVDVQAAAYDACLDAADLLTHMHEFRTVAEQLRHAAGVLQQLVVEAFWTSDEGGTFPAIALQWAGSRGAWRQLSVRASNMGHLLYSRLLDARDFADRRDDIALALSSPSLLCGAGIRTLAASEQRYRPFAYHNGTSWPWDTTIAALGLARHGYTALRI
;
A
#
# COMPACT_ATOMS: atom_id res chain seq x y z
N MET A 1 -28.51 18.89 -4.48
CA MET A 1 -28.69 17.89 -5.54
C MET A 1 -28.12 18.37 -6.88
N GLU A 2 -27.53 19.57 -6.95
CA GLU A 2 -27.28 20.26 -8.23
C GLU A 2 -25.96 19.91 -8.96
N ASP A 3 -24.99 19.20 -8.36
CA ASP A 3 -23.70 18.96 -9.03
C ASP A 3 -23.20 17.50 -8.95
N THR A 4 -24.04 16.51 -9.26
CA THR A 4 -23.53 15.14 -9.48
C THR A 4 -23.08 15.00 -10.93
N PHE A 5 -21.78 15.19 -11.18
CA PHE A 5 -21.17 15.04 -12.51
C PHE A 5 -20.98 13.56 -12.89
N VAL A 6 -21.49 13.17 -14.06
CA VAL A 6 -21.46 11.81 -14.61
C VAL A 6 -20.75 11.87 -15.97
N PHE A 7 -19.77 11.00 -16.24
CA PHE A 7 -19.08 11.04 -17.55
C PHE A 7 -20.02 10.66 -18.70
N PRO A 8 -19.68 11.04 -19.95
CA PRO A 8 -20.35 10.50 -21.13
C PRO A 8 -20.35 8.96 -21.09
N GLY A 9 -21.55 8.36 -21.12
CA GLY A 9 -21.76 6.91 -21.08
C GLY A 9 -21.97 6.32 -19.68
N GLU A 10 -21.77 7.10 -18.61
CA GLU A 10 -22.13 6.68 -17.25
C GLU A 10 -23.60 7.04 -16.95
N ARG A 11 -24.21 6.32 -16.00
CA ARG A 11 -25.55 6.62 -15.48
C ARG A 11 -25.58 6.40 -13.99
N ILE A 12 -26.32 7.25 -13.27
CA ILE A 12 -26.61 7.02 -11.86
C ILE A 12 -27.54 5.80 -11.76
N VAL A 13 -27.05 4.71 -11.17
CA VAL A 13 -27.82 3.47 -10.97
C VAL A 13 -28.49 3.41 -9.60
N ALA A 14 -27.93 4.10 -8.60
CA ALA A 14 -28.49 4.21 -7.26
C ALA A 14 -27.95 5.46 -6.58
N ILE A 15 -28.74 6.04 -5.68
CA ILE A 15 -28.32 7.10 -4.75
C ILE A 15 -28.60 6.57 -3.35
N SER A 16 -27.56 6.38 -2.55
CA SER A 16 -27.70 6.15 -1.12
C SER A 16 -27.47 7.47 -0.38
N SER A 17 -28.24 7.70 0.69
CA SER A 17 -27.89 8.75 1.65
C SER A 17 -26.65 8.28 2.42
N PRO A 18 -25.70 9.17 2.77
CA PRO A 18 -24.59 8.78 3.61
C PRO A 18 -25.16 8.13 4.88
N VAL A 19 -24.67 6.94 5.21
CA VAL A 19 -24.89 6.38 6.55
C VAL A 19 -24.40 7.45 7.51
N PRO A 20 -25.23 7.99 8.42
CA PRO A 20 -24.74 8.92 9.41
C PRO A 20 -23.71 8.17 10.25
N ILE A 21 -22.42 8.36 9.96
CA ILE A 21 -21.34 7.88 10.81
C ILE A 21 -21.26 8.86 11.98
N GLY A 22 -22.24 8.75 12.87
CA GLY A 22 -22.26 9.39 14.17
C GLY A 22 -21.88 8.40 15.26
N GLY A 23 -21.50 8.87 16.42
CA GLY A 23 -21.16 7.99 17.53
C GLY A 23 -20.33 8.74 18.57
N ALA A 24 -20.18 8.13 19.75
CA ALA A 24 -19.28 8.69 20.75
C ALA A 24 -17.85 8.75 20.17
N LYS A 25 -17.19 9.91 20.36
CA LYS A 25 -15.75 10.02 20.09
C LYS A 25 -15.02 9.08 21.04
N ILE A 26 -14.13 8.28 20.49
CA ILE A 26 -13.28 7.35 21.25
C ILE A 26 -11.88 7.95 21.30
N ALA A 27 -11.19 7.84 22.43
CA ALA A 27 -9.80 8.26 22.49
C ALA A 27 -8.95 7.39 21.55
N PRO A 28 -7.91 7.92 20.88
CA PRO A 28 -7.12 7.16 19.91
C PRO A 28 -6.56 5.83 20.44
N ARG A 29 -6.08 5.81 21.70
CA ARG A 29 -5.58 4.59 22.35
C ARG A 29 -6.66 3.54 22.58
N ASP A 30 -7.85 3.96 23.01
CA ASP A 30 -8.97 3.05 23.21
C ASP A 30 -9.46 2.49 21.88
N ALA A 31 -9.49 3.31 20.82
CA ALA A 31 -9.81 2.84 19.47
C ALA A 31 -8.79 1.80 18.98
N LEU A 32 -7.50 2.04 19.19
CA LEU A 32 -6.45 1.06 18.87
C LEU A 32 -6.61 -0.23 19.69
N ALA A 33 -6.90 -0.12 20.99
CA ALA A 33 -7.18 -1.28 21.84
C ALA A 33 -8.33 -2.13 21.28
N MET A 34 -9.43 -1.49 20.85
CA MET A 34 -10.57 -2.17 20.25
C MET A 34 -10.21 -2.89 18.95
N LEU A 35 -9.41 -2.27 18.07
CA LEU A 35 -8.90 -2.93 16.86
C LEU A 35 -8.04 -4.16 17.21
N CYS A 36 -7.27 -4.08 18.29
CA CYS A 36 -6.52 -5.19 18.88
C CYS A 36 -7.37 -6.18 19.69
N GLY A 37 -8.70 -6.04 19.74
CA GLY A 37 -9.61 -6.94 20.46
C GLY A 37 -9.59 -6.79 21.98
N SER A 38 -9.18 -5.62 22.49
CA SER A 38 -9.13 -5.29 23.91
C SER A 38 -9.99 -4.05 24.22
N THR A 39 -10.46 -3.92 25.45
CA THR A 39 -11.05 -2.68 25.99
C THR A 39 -10.08 -1.89 26.86
N ASP A 40 -8.90 -2.45 27.12
CA ASP A 40 -7.82 -1.84 27.89
C ASP A 40 -6.61 -1.60 26.98
N TRP A 41 -6.23 -0.34 26.81
CA TRP A 41 -5.11 0.05 25.97
C TRP A 41 -3.76 -0.42 26.50
N HIS A 42 -3.64 -0.75 27.80
CA HIS A 42 -2.45 -1.39 28.35
C HIS A 42 -2.24 -2.82 27.81
N GLN A 43 -3.26 -3.43 27.20
CA GLN A 43 -3.19 -4.78 26.61
C GLN A 43 -2.89 -4.79 25.10
N ILE A 44 -2.73 -3.63 24.45
CA ILE A 44 -2.44 -3.53 23.00
C ILE A 44 -1.25 -4.42 22.62
N SER A 45 -0.18 -4.36 23.41
CA SER A 45 1.06 -5.11 23.20
C SER A 45 0.98 -6.61 23.47
N TYR A 46 -0.17 -7.13 23.94
CA TYR A 46 -0.31 -8.54 24.37
C TYR A 46 -1.50 -9.28 23.74
N SER A 47 -2.34 -8.56 22.98
CA SER A 47 -3.58 -9.12 22.45
C SER A 47 -3.36 -9.75 21.07
N ARG A 48 -3.77 -9.08 20.00
CA ARG A 48 -3.61 -9.53 18.61
C ARG A 48 -3.20 -8.35 17.72
N PRO A 49 -2.71 -8.62 16.49
CA PRO A 49 -2.56 -7.56 15.50
C PRO A 49 -3.89 -6.79 15.32
N PRO A 50 -3.84 -5.49 15.00
CA PRO A 50 -5.06 -4.72 14.83
C PRO A 50 -5.78 -5.20 13.57
N ASN A 51 -7.09 -5.41 13.68
CA ASN A 51 -7.95 -5.58 12.50
C ASN A 51 -8.08 -4.25 11.74
N ALA A 52 -8.48 -4.30 10.47
CA ALA A 52 -8.71 -3.08 9.67
C ALA A 52 -9.88 -2.24 10.21
N SER A 53 -10.88 -2.90 10.80
CA SER A 53 -11.99 -2.25 11.51
C SER A 53 -12.48 -3.12 12.67
N THR A 54 -13.38 -2.56 13.47
CA THR A 54 -14.05 -3.25 14.57
C THR A 54 -15.49 -2.81 14.66
N HIS A 55 -16.36 -3.74 15.06
CA HIS A 55 -17.80 -3.48 15.21
C HIS A 55 -18.03 -2.35 16.21
N ARG A 56 -18.94 -1.46 15.84
CA ARG A 56 -19.52 -0.47 16.74
C ARG A 56 -21.01 -0.72 16.87
N PRO A 57 -21.56 -0.83 18.10
CA PRO A 57 -22.99 -1.07 18.31
C PRO A 57 -23.88 -0.05 17.59
N GLU A 58 -23.44 1.21 17.52
CA GLU A 58 -24.17 2.29 16.84
C GLU A 58 -24.24 2.13 15.31
N HIS A 59 -23.49 1.18 14.76
CA HIS A 59 -23.40 0.88 13.34
C HIS A 59 -23.87 -0.53 13.00
N SER A 60 -24.63 -1.17 13.88
CA SER A 60 -25.08 -2.56 13.69
C SER A 60 -25.92 -2.76 12.42
N ASP A 61 -26.62 -1.72 11.95
CA ASP A 61 -27.42 -1.76 10.72
C ASP A 61 -26.57 -1.53 9.45
N ALA A 62 -25.30 -1.10 9.59
CA ALA A 62 -24.38 -0.86 8.50
C ALA A 62 -23.49 -2.08 8.26
N THR A 63 -24.08 -3.17 7.75
CA THR A 63 -23.40 -4.47 7.57
C THR A 63 -22.15 -4.39 6.70
N ASP A 64 -22.05 -3.41 5.80
CA ASP A 64 -20.86 -3.22 4.95
C ASP A 64 -19.61 -2.87 5.76
N LEU A 65 -19.75 -2.28 6.95
CA LEU A 65 -18.62 -2.00 7.84
C LEU A 65 -18.02 -3.27 8.43
N GLN A 66 -18.81 -4.35 8.51
CA GLN A 66 -18.35 -5.65 9.00
C GLN A 66 -17.44 -6.36 7.98
N ASN A 67 -17.41 -5.90 6.73
CA ASN A 67 -16.52 -6.43 5.70
C ASN A 67 -15.04 -6.27 6.05
N PHE A 68 -14.66 -5.43 7.01
CA PHE A 68 -13.24 -5.20 7.34
C PHE A 68 -12.88 -5.63 8.77
N GLU A 69 -13.70 -6.42 9.44
CA GLU A 69 -13.49 -6.85 10.84
C GLU A 69 -12.55 -8.06 10.98
N VAL A 70 -11.57 -8.15 10.09
CA VAL A 70 -10.57 -9.23 10.03
C VAL A 70 -9.17 -8.66 9.86
N LEU A 71 -8.16 -9.54 9.87
CA LEU A 71 -6.79 -9.16 9.65
C LEU A 71 -6.56 -8.86 8.16
N PHE A 72 -6.38 -7.58 7.84
CA PHE A 72 -5.74 -7.14 6.61
C PHE A 72 -4.28 -6.83 6.92
N ALA A 73 -3.35 -7.45 6.20
CA ALA A 73 -1.94 -7.35 6.56
C ALA A 73 -1.42 -5.91 6.37
N ARG A 74 -1.86 -5.23 5.31
CA ARG A 74 -1.48 -3.85 5.01
C ARG A 74 -1.87 -2.92 6.15
N ASP A 75 -3.12 -2.96 6.56
CA ASP A 75 -3.68 -2.15 7.65
C ASP A 75 -2.96 -2.42 8.97
N ALA A 76 -2.71 -3.69 9.28
CA ALA A 76 -1.98 -4.07 10.49
C ALA A 76 -0.53 -3.56 10.49
N LEU A 77 0.17 -3.68 9.35
CA LEU A 77 1.55 -3.22 9.20
C LEU A 77 1.65 -1.70 9.24
N ILE A 78 0.75 -0.97 8.58
CA ILE A 78 0.70 0.50 8.62
C ILE A 78 0.38 1.00 10.03
N THR A 79 -0.61 0.40 10.68
CA THR A 79 -0.99 0.77 12.05
C THR A 79 0.18 0.56 13.00
N ALA A 80 0.77 -0.63 13.01
CA ALA A 80 1.92 -0.95 13.86
C ALA A 80 3.13 -0.03 13.58
N ARG A 81 3.35 0.36 12.33
CA ARG A 81 4.40 1.33 11.95
C ARG A 81 4.15 2.72 12.52
N PHE A 82 2.92 3.23 12.43
CA PHE A 82 2.61 4.59 12.88
C PHE A 82 2.61 4.75 14.40
N VAL A 83 2.36 3.66 15.13
CA VAL A 83 2.40 3.69 16.59
C VAL A 83 3.66 3.02 17.17
N PHE A 84 4.66 2.74 16.33
CA PHE A 84 5.85 1.97 16.71
C PHE A 84 6.59 2.55 17.91
N ASP A 85 6.74 3.87 17.97
CA ASP A 85 7.46 4.56 19.05
C ASP A 85 6.80 4.38 20.42
N GLU A 86 5.49 4.12 20.44
CA GLU A 86 4.71 3.92 21.67
C GLU A 86 4.41 2.45 21.96
N PHE A 87 4.17 1.63 20.92
CA PHE A 87 3.79 0.23 21.03
C PHE A 87 4.65 -0.68 20.11
N PRO A 88 5.97 -0.78 20.32
CA PRO A 88 6.84 -1.60 19.46
C PRO A 88 6.49 -3.09 19.51
N GLU A 89 5.95 -3.59 20.63
CA GLU A 89 5.47 -4.96 20.76
C GLU A 89 4.28 -5.27 19.84
N LEU A 90 3.48 -4.27 19.46
CA LEU A 90 2.41 -4.46 18.47
C LEU A 90 2.97 -4.86 17.11
N THR A 91 4.14 -4.31 16.74
CA THR A 91 4.87 -4.71 15.52
C THR A 91 5.38 -6.14 15.66
N THR A 92 5.90 -6.52 16.83
CA THR A 92 6.31 -7.91 17.11
C THR A 92 5.13 -8.88 16.94
N LEU A 93 3.95 -8.57 17.50
CA LEU A 93 2.76 -9.39 17.36
C LEU A 93 2.30 -9.51 15.90
N THR A 94 2.30 -8.38 15.18
CA THR A 94 1.92 -8.30 13.76
C THR A 94 2.85 -9.14 12.90
N VAL A 95 4.17 -8.97 13.04
CA VAL A 95 5.17 -9.78 12.33
C VAL A 95 4.99 -11.27 12.65
N ARG A 96 4.83 -11.63 13.93
CA ARG A 96 4.66 -13.04 14.32
C ARG A 96 3.41 -13.66 13.72
N ALA A 97 2.30 -12.94 13.67
CA ALA A 97 1.06 -13.42 13.06
C ALA A 97 1.23 -13.61 11.54
N LEU A 98 1.80 -12.63 10.85
CA LEU A 98 2.00 -12.68 9.40
C LEU A 98 3.05 -13.70 8.98
N ALA A 99 4.11 -13.91 9.77
CA ALA A 99 5.11 -14.95 9.51
C ALA A 99 4.51 -16.36 9.52
N LYS A 100 3.50 -16.62 10.38
CA LYS A 100 2.77 -17.89 10.41
C LYS A 100 1.90 -18.10 9.16
N LEU A 101 1.48 -17.01 8.53
CA LEU A 101 0.60 -16.96 7.37
C LEU A 101 1.34 -16.69 6.06
N GLN A 102 2.68 -16.65 6.09
CA GLN A 102 3.48 -16.43 4.89
C GLN A 102 3.26 -17.58 3.90
N GLY A 103 3.05 -17.22 2.63
CA GLY A 103 2.78 -18.17 1.56
C GLY A 103 3.92 -19.19 1.39
N ARG A 104 3.56 -20.43 1.08
CA ARG A 104 4.49 -21.57 0.94
C ARG A 104 4.32 -22.35 -0.35
N ARG A 105 3.22 -22.12 -1.07
CA ARG A 105 2.90 -22.80 -2.33
C ARG A 105 2.50 -21.78 -3.39
N TRP A 106 2.38 -22.27 -4.61
CA TRP A 106 1.76 -21.55 -5.71
C TRP A 106 0.30 -21.96 -5.80
N ASP A 107 -0.62 -21.03 -5.57
CA ASP A 107 -2.05 -21.28 -5.71
C ASP A 107 -2.72 -20.03 -6.30
N ALA A 108 -3.14 -20.12 -7.56
CA ALA A 108 -3.71 -18.98 -8.28
C ALA A 108 -4.99 -18.46 -7.62
N LEU A 109 -5.84 -19.33 -7.05
CA LEU A 109 -7.14 -18.92 -6.50
C LEU A 109 -7.02 -18.10 -5.21
N SER A 110 -5.97 -18.36 -4.42
CA SER A 110 -5.59 -17.55 -3.26
C SER A 110 -4.57 -16.47 -3.60
N GLU A 111 -4.05 -16.39 -4.83
CA GLU A 111 -2.90 -15.55 -5.21
C GLU A 111 -1.61 -15.88 -4.43
N GLU A 112 -1.54 -17.05 -3.81
CA GLU A 112 -0.43 -17.45 -2.94
C GLU A 112 0.83 -17.72 -3.76
N GLU A 113 1.95 -17.19 -3.27
CA GLU A 113 3.28 -17.47 -3.77
C GLU A 113 4.23 -17.69 -2.58
N PRO A 114 5.26 -18.55 -2.69
CA PRO A 114 6.22 -18.76 -1.62
C PRO A 114 6.90 -17.45 -1.19
N GLY A 115 6.75 -17.08 0.08
CA GLY A 115 7.31 -15.86 0.67
C GLY A 115 6.38 -14.64 0.67
N ARG A 116 5.25 -14.70 -0.04
CA ARG A 116 4.25 -13.63 -0.11
C ARG A 116 3.49 -13.50 1.21
N ILE A 117 3.20 -12.27 1.63
CA ILE A 117 2.36 -11.97 2.80
C ILE A 117 0.92 -11.73 2.35
N PRO A 118 -0.10 -12.29 3.05
CA PRO A 118 -1.48 -12.21 2.62
C PRO A 118 -1.97 -10.75 2.53
N HIS A 119 -2.97 -10.51 1.70
CA HIS A 119 -3.77 -9.29 1.70
C HIS A 119 -4.74 -9.31 2.88
N GLU A 120 -5.53 -10.39 2.97
CA GLU A 120 -6.68 -10.53 3.86
C GLU A 120 -6.79 -11.96 4.36
N VAL A 121 -7.06 -12.11 5.65
CA VAL A 121 -7.10 -13.40 6.34
C VAL A 121 -8.47 -13.60 6.96
N ARG A 122 -9.24 -14.53 6.37
CA ARG A 122 -10.54 -14.95 6.89
C ARG A 122 -10.55 -16.42 7.25
N HIS A 123 -11.42 -16.76 8.20
CA HIS A 123 -11.76 -18.14 8.44
C HIS A 123 -12.62 -18.68 7.28
N PRO A 124 -12.43 -19.92 6.80
CA PRO A 124 -13.25 -20.46 5.71
C PRO A 124 -14.75 -20.50 5.99
N ASP A 125 -15.13 -20.61 7.26
CA ASP A 125 -16.54 -20.62 7.70
C ASP A 125 -17.12 -19.21 7.94
N ASP A 126 -16.34 -18.14 7.74
CA ASP A 126 -16.86 -16.76 7.79
C ASP A 126 -17.88 -16.57 6.64
N PRO A 127 -19.13 -16.14 6.91
CA PRO A 127 -20.15 -15.93 5.87
C PRO A 127 -19.70 -14.98 4.75
N ILE A 128 -18.88 -13.98 5.06
CA ILE A 128 -18.33 -13.05 4.07
C ILE A 128 -17.28 -13.77 3.22
N ALA A 129 -16.45 -14.62 3.84
CA ALA A 129 -15.47 -15.44 3.14
C ALA A 129 -16.15 -16.40 2.16
N VAL A 130 -17.20 -17.09 2.59
CA VAL A 130 -18.01 -17.99 1.75
C VAL A 130 -18.58 -17.24 0.55
N ARG A 131 -19.24 -16.10 0.79
CA ARG A 131 -19.84 -15.27 -0.26
C ARG A 131 -18.81 -14.82 -1.30
N ILE A 132 -17.64 -14.35 -0.87
CA ILE A 132 -16.55 -13.91 -1.76
C ILE A 132 -15.96 -15.11 -2.52
N SER A 133 -15.79 -16.25 -1.86
CA SER A 133 -15.32 -17.49 -2.51
C SER A 133 -16.29 -17.95 -3.61
N GLU A 134 -17.60 -17.85 -3.40
CA GLU A 134 -18.62 -18.19 -4.40
C GLU A 134 -18.61 -17.21 -5.59
N SER A 135 -18.50 -15.91 -5.35
CA SER A 135 -18.54 -14.89 -6.40
C SER A 135 -17.25 -14.82 -7.23
N ASN A 136 -16.10 -14.83 -6.54
CA ASN A 136 -14.79 -14.55 -7.12
C ASN A 136 -13.92 -15.80 -7.27
N GLY A 137 -14.31 -16.94 -6.70
CA GLY A 137 -13.49 -18.16 -6.71
C GLY A 137 -12.25 -18.06 -5.82
N TRP A 138 -12.24 -17.16 -4.84
CA TRP A 138 -11.10 -16.95 -3.95
C TRP A 138 -10.93 -18.10 -2.95
N ARG A 139 -9.68 -18.35 -2.57
CA ARG A 139 -9.31 -19.20 -1.42
C ARG A 139 -8.65 -18.37 -0.33
N TRP A 140 -8.78 -18.84 0.91
CA TRP A 140 -8.32 -18.15 2.10
C TRP A 140 -7.11 -18.84 2.76
N PRO A 141 -6.13 -18.10 3.31
CA PRO A 141 -5.97 -16.65 3.22
C PRO A 141 -5.81 -16.16 1.78
N TYR A 142 -6.21 -14.93 1.49
CA TYR A 142 -6.11 -14.35 0.17
C TYR A 142 -4.89 -13.42 0.10
N TYR A 143 -4.07 -13.57 -0.93
CA TYR A 143 -2.76 -12.95 -1.07
C TYR A 143 -2.71 -11.88 -2.16
N GLY A 144 -3.84 -11.33 -2.60
CA GLY A 144 -3.93 -10.31 -3.66
C GLY A 144 -3.33 -8.93 -3.33
N ALA A 145 -2.14 -8.88 -2.75
CA ALA A 145 -1.35 -7.68 -2.44
C ALA A 145 0.13 -7.93 -2.76
N ILE A 146 0.80 -6.97 -3.39
CA ILE A 146 2.25 -7.04 -3.68
C ILE A 146 3.08 -6.13 -2.77
N ASP A 147 2.43 -5.22 -2.06
CA ASP A 147 3.04 -4.23 -1.16
C ASP A 147 3.16 -4.74 0.29
N THR A 148 2.36 -5.73 0.68
CA THR A 148 2.40 -6.35 2.03
C THR A 148 3.72 -7.04 2.33
N THR A 149 4.34 -7.73 1.36
CA THR A 149 5.64 -8.40 1.58
C THR A 149 6.78 -7.39 1.79
N PRO A 150 6.94 -6.33 0.96
CA PRO A 150 7.85 -5.23 1.27
C PRO A 150 7.61 -4.59 2.65
N MET A 151 6.35 -4.29 2.99
CA MET A 151 6.00 -3.71 4.29
C MET A 151 6.36 -4.64 5.47
N PHE A 152 6.18 -5.95 5.32
CA PHE A 152 6.54 -6.95 6.32
C PHE A 152 8.06 -7.00 6.57
N ILE A 153 8.87 -6.93 5.50
CA ILE A 153 10.34 -6.81 5.61
C ILE A 153 10.70 -5.53 6.39
N GLY A 154 10.10 -4.39 6.02
CA GLY A 154 10.35 -3.12 6.70
C GLY A 154 9.94 -3.12 8.18
N ALA A 155 8.88 -3.84 8.55
CA ALA A 155 8.46 -4.00 9.94
C ALA A 155 9.50 -4.77 10.78
N ILE A 156 10.04 -5.87 10.24
CA ILE A 156 11.13 -6.63 10.90
C ILE A 156 12.40 -5.77 10.98
N ALA A 157 12.74 -5.04 9.93
CA ALA A 157 13.89 -4.13 9.94
C ALA A 157 13.75 -3.01 10.97
N SER A 158 12.53 -2.52 11.21
CA SER A 158 12.26 -1.51 12.24
C SER A 158 12.46 -2.07 13.66
N LEU A 159 12.02 -3.31 13.92
CA LEU A 159 12.32 -4.01 15.17
C LEU A 159 13.84 -4.22 15.36
N TRP A 160 14.55 -4.61 14.32
CA TRP A 160 16.00 -4.75 14.39
C TRP A 160 16.71 -3.41 14.68
N ARG A 161 16.30 -2.33 13.99
CA ARG A 161 16.84 -0.98 14.23
C ARG A 161 16.54 -0.44 15.63
N SER A 162 15.47 -0.90 16.29
CA SER A 162 15.20 -0.56 17.69
C SER A 162 16.03 -1.35 18.71
N GLY A 163 16.90 -2.25 18.24
CA GLY A 163 17.79 -3.07 19.07
C GLY A 163 17.20 -4.43 19.45
N ARG A 164 16.03 -4.80 18.92
CA ARG A 164 15.45 -6.13 19.14
C ARG A 164 16.18 -7.18 18.31
N ASP A 165 16.44 -8.34 18.91
CA ASP A 165 16.86 -9.51 18.14
C ASP A 165 15.69 -10.02 17.28
N VAL A 166 15.97 -10.26 16.01
CA VAL A 166 15.00 -10.66 14.98
C VAL A 166 15.35 -12.02 14.35
N VAL A 167 16.34 -12.74 14.90
CA VAL A 167 16.76 -14.07 14.40
C VAL A 167 15.61 -15.08 14.38
N GLU A 168 14.61 -14.94 15.26
CA GLU A 168 13.40 -15.79 15.23
C GLU A 168 12.66 -15.75 13.88
N TRP A 169 12.84 -14.70 13.08
CA TRP A 169 12.23 -14.52 11.77
C TRP A 169 13.18 -14.70 10.59
N SER A 170 14.38 -15.25 10.80
CA SER A 170 15.38 -15.45 9.73
C SER A 170 14.81 -16.18 8.51
N ALA A 171 14.12 -17.30 8.74
CA ALA A 171 13.48 -18.08 7.66
C ALA A 171 12.38 -17.28 6.93
N ALA A 172 11.59 -16.48 7.67
CA ALA A 172 10.52 -15.66 7.09
C ALA A 172 11.09 -14.52 6.24
N ILE A 173 12.18 -13.89 6.69
CA ILE A 173 12.93 -12.88 5.94
C ILE A 173 13.54 -13.49 4.68
N GLY A 174 14.21 -14.65 4.79
CA GLY A 174 14.79 -15.34 3.64
C GLY A 174 13.75 -15.66 2.56
N SER A 175 12.55 -16.12 2.96
CA SER A 175 11.46 -16.41 2.04
C SER A 175 10.88 -15.15 1.38
N ALA A 176 10.64 -14.08 2.16
CA ALA A 176 10.15 -12.79 1.66
C ALA A 176 11.16 -12.10 0.73
N ALA A 177 12.45 -12.17 1.05
CA ALA A 177 13.56 -11.66 0.25
C ALA A 177 13.62 -12.34 -1.13
N GLN A 178 13.53 -13.68 -1.15
CA GLN A 178 13.51 -14.43 -2.40
C GLN A 178 12.23 -14.14 -3.22
N TRP A 179 11.08 -13.97 -2.56
CA TRP A 179 9.85 -13.55 -3.22
C TRP A 179 10.03 -12.20 -3.92
N LEU A 180 10.55 -11.20 -3.21
CA LEU A 180 10.76 -9.85 -3.74
C LEU A 180 11.72 -9.87 -4.93
N LEU A 181 12.85 -10.58 -4.79
CA LEU A 181 13.84 -10.69 -5.86
C LEU A 181 13.27 -11.37 -7.12
N ARG A 182 12.50 -12.45 -6.97
CA ARG A 182 11.84 -13.12 -8.10
C ARG A 182 10.86 -12.18 -8.79
N ARG A 183 9.97 -11.52 -8.03
CA ARG A 183 8.96 -10.62 -8.59
C ARG A 183 9.55 -9.39 -9.27
N LEU A 184 10.65 -8.84 -8.75
CA LEU A 184 11.39 -7.77 -9.42
C LEU A 184 12.02 -8.28 -10.72
N THR A 185 12.58 -9.49 -10.73
CA THR A 185 13.16 -10.09 -11.93
C THR A 185 12.11 -10.32 -13.02
N ASP A 186 10.99 -10.94 -12.65
CA ASP A 186 9.86 -11.24 -13.55
C ASP A 186 9.20 -9.95 -14.07
N GLY A 187 9.19 -8.90 -13.25
CA GLY A 187 8.67 -7.57 -13.60
C GLY A 187 9.67 -6.64 -14.28
N HIS A 188 10.76 -7.18 -14.87
CA HIS A 188 11.78 -6.41 -15.58
C HIS A 188 12.43 -5.29 -14.75
N GLY A 189 12.71 -5.58 -13.48
CA GLY A 189 13.30 -4.66 -12.51
C GLY A 189 12.29 -3.85 -11.70
N LEU A 190 10.99 -3.98 -11.98
CA LEU A 190 9.90 -3.33 -11.25
C LEU A 190 9.02 -4.36 -10.53
N LEU A 191 8.39 -3.98 -9.44
CA LEU A 191 7.40 -4.80 -8.74
C LEU A 191 6.01 -4.54 -9.33
N VAL A 192 5.43 -5.56 -9.97
CA VAL A 192 4.25 -5.41 -10.85
C VAL A 192 3.03 -6.12 -10.26
N SER A 193 1.89 -5.43 -10.31
CA SER A 193 0.56 -6.02 -10.09
C SER A 193 0.13 -6.79 -11.33
N GLN A 194 0.00 -8.11 -11.18
CA GLN A 194 -0.47 -9.02 -12.21
C GLN A 194 -1.15 -10.20 -11.51
N PRO A 195 -2.49 -10.18 -11.39
CA PRO A 195 -3.23 -11.25 -10.73
C PRO A 195 -3.06 -12.59 -11.46
N ALA A 196 -2.84 -13.66 -10.70
CA ALA A 196 -2.85 -15.02 -11.23
C ALA A 196 -4.29 -15.55 -11.40
N ASN A 197 -5.22 -15.11 -10.55
CA ASN A 197 -6.65 -15.35 -10.66
C ASN A 197 -7.27 -14.31 -11.60
N PRO A 198 -7.94 -14.72 -12.70
CA PRO A 198 -8.68 -13.80 -13.57
C PRO A 198 -9.82 -13.04 -12.87
N LYS A 199 -10.27 -13.51 -11.69
CA LYS A 199 -11.25 -12.86 -10.81
C LYS A 199 -10.63 -12.32 -9.52
N GLY A 200 -9.30 -12.23 -9.46
CA GLY A 200 -8.57 -11.60 -8.37
C GLY A 200 -8.77 -10.09 -8.35
N ILE A 201 -8.30 -9.44 -7.29
CA ILE A 201 -8.18 -7.98 -7.24
C ILE A 201 -7.26 -7.55 -8.39
N GLU A 202 -7.75 -6.74 -9.33
CA GLU A 202 -6.97 -6.31 -10.50
C GLU A 202 -5.72 -5.51 -10.12
N ASN A 203 -5.90 -4.56 -9.20
CA ASN A 203 -4.85 -3.71 -8.67
C ASN A 203 -4.43 -4.22 -7.29
N GLN A 204 -3.38 -5.04 -7.22
CA GLN A 204 -2.91 -5.67 -5.98
C GLN A 204 -2.04 -4.73 -5.12
N VAL A 205 -2.41 -3.46 -5.06
CA VAL A 205 -1.72 -2.36 -4.34
C VAL A 205 -2.72 -1.66 -3.42
N TRP A 206 -2.33 -0.67 -2.63
CA TRP A 206 -3.29 -0.02 -1.72
C TRP A 206 -4.45 0.67 -2.46
N LYS A 207 -4.20 1.24 -3.65
CA LYS A 207 -5.24 1.69 -4.56
C LYS A 207 -5.83 0.51 -5.34
N ASP A 208 -6.58 -0.33 -4.64
CA ASP A 208 -7.07 -1.61 -5.15
C ASP A 208 -8.37 -1.54 -5.98
N SER A 209 -8.98 -0.36 -6.12
CA SER A 209 -10.18 -0.23 -6.96
C SER A 209 -9.84 -0.47 -8.43
N TRP A 210 -10.74 -1.15 -9.14
CA TRP A 210 -10.60 -1.52 -10.56
C TRP A 210 -10.31 -0.34 -11.50
N ASP A 211 -10.59 0.88 -11.06
CA ASP A 211 -10.54 2.11 -11.83
C ASP A 211 -9.50 3.12 -11.30
N ALA A 212 -8.65 2.73 -10.35
CA ALA A 212 -7.67 3.62 -9.72
C ALA A 212 -6.51 4.07 -10.64
N PHE A 213 -6.26 3.31 -11.72
CA PHE A 213 -5.15 3.55 -12.64
C PHE A 213 -5.69 3.83 -14.04
N SER A 214 -5.44 5.03 -14.54
CA SER A 214 -5.80 5.44 -15.90
C SER A 214 -4.67 6.18 -16.60
N PHE A 215 -4.71 6.19 -17.91
CA PHE A 215 -3.91 7.11 -18.73
C PHE A 215 -4.46 8.55 -18.59
N ALA A 216 -3.67 9.52 -19.05
CA ALA A 216 -4.03 10.94 -19.00
C ALA A 216 -5.34 11.27 -19.75
N ASP A 217 -5.69 10.48 -20.77
CA ASP A 217 -6.96 10.59 -21.51
C ASP A 217 -8.17 9.97 -20.77
N GLY A 218 -7.94 9.40 -19.59
CA GLY A 218 -8.96 8.75 -18.76
C GLY A 218 -9.24 7.29 -19.10
N HIS A 219 -8.55 6.70 -20.09
CA HIS A 219 -8.67 5.27 -20.37
C HIS A 219 -8.09 4.45 -19.20
N ILE A 220 -8.82 3.44 -18.73
CA ILE A 220 -8.39 2.60 -17.59
C ILE A 220 -7.27 1.67 -18.02
N ALA A 221 -6.17 1.69 -17.26
CA ALA A 221 -5.05 0.80 -17.46
C ALA A 221 -5.39 -0.62 -17.00
N ARG A 222 -4.75 -1.62 -17.61
CA ARG A 222 -4.94 -3.03 -17.26
C ARG A 222 -3.61 -3.67 -16.87
N PRO A 223 -3.60 -4.63 -15.91
CA PRO A 223 -2.40 -5.38 -15.57
C PRO A 223 -1.68 -5.95 -16.81
N PRO A 224 -0.33 -6.00 -16.81
CA PRO A 224 0.55 -5.75 -15.67
C PRO A 224 0.83 -4.25 -15.43
N ILE A 225 0.70 -3.80 -14.17
CA ILE A 225 0.87 -2.39 -13.74
C ILE A 225 1.93 -2.28 -12.63
N ALA A 226 2.92 -1.41 -12.80
CA ALA A 226 3.92 -1.05 -11.80
C ALA A 226 3.57 0.31 -11.16
N SER A 227 2.95 0.30 -9.98
CA SER A 227 2.59 1.53 -9.25
C SER A 227 3.81 2.15 -8.57
N VAL A 228 3.90 3.49 -8.60
CA VAL A 228 5.10 4.22 -8.15
C VAL A 228 5.37 4.08 -6.64
N ASP A 229 4.33 4.08 -5.82
CA ASP A 229 4.40 3.90 -4.36
C ASP A 229 4.94 2.53 -3.96
N VAL A 230 4.54 1.48 -4.69
CA VAL A 230 5.03 0.12 -4.47
C VAL A 230 6.51 0.00 -4.81
N GLN A 231 7.00 0.76 -5.80
CA GLN A 231 8.43 0.78 -6.10
C GLN A 231 9.24 1.39 -4.97
N ALA A 232 8.70 2.44 -4.33
CA ALA A 232 9.30 3.04 -3.13
C ALA A 232 9.41 2.01 -1.99
N ALA A 233 8.33 1.28 -1.72
CA ALA A 233 8.31 0.22 -0.71
C ALA A 233 9.26 -0.95 -1.06
N ALA A 234 9.30 -1.37 -2.32
CA ALA A 234 10.18 -2.43 -2.80
C ALA A 234 11.66 -2.05 -2.69
N TYR A 235 12.02 -0.81 -3.03
CA TYR A 235 13.39 -0.30 -2.89
C TYR A 235 13.85 -0.38 -1.44
N ASP A 236 13.05 0.14 -0.51
CA ASP A 236 13.38 0.07 0.91
C ASP A 236 13.46 -1.37 1.42
N ALA A 237 12.52 -2.22 1.00
CA ALA A 237 12.54 -3.63 1.38
C ALA A 237 13.75 -4.40 0.84
N CYS A 238 14.24 -4.08 -0.37
CA CYS A 238 15.47 -4.68 -0.89
C CYS A 238 16.67 -4.35 0.00
N LEU A 239 16.83 -3.08 0.39
CA LEU A 239 17.92 -2.64 1.26
C LEU A 239 17.78 -3.25 2.67
N ASP A 240 16.59 -3.19 3.25
CA ASP A 240 16.30 -3.70 4.59
C ASP A 240 16.50 -5.23 4.65
N ALA A 241 16.02 -5.99 3.67
CA ALA A 241 16.26 -7.43 3.60
C ALA A 241 17.75 -7.76 3.40
N ALA A 242 18.46 -7.02 2.56
CA ALA A 242 19.89 -7.26 2.36
C ALA A 242 20.71 -7.03 3.64
N ASP A 243 20.38 -5.98 4.41
CA ASP A 243 21.03 -5.68 5.69
C ASP A 243 20.72 -6.77 6.73
N LEU A 244 19.45 -7.16 6.87
CA LEU A 244 19.02 -8.22 7.79
C LEU A 244 19.69 -9.57 7.48
N LEU A 245 19.69 -9.99 6.20
CA LEU A 245 20.32 -11.24 5.77
C LEU A 245 21.83 -11.25 6.01
N THR A 246 22.49 -10.11 5.76
CA THR A 246 23.92 -9.94 6.06
C THR A 246 24.19 -10.08 7.56
N HIS A 247 23.36 -9.44 8.40
CA HIS A 247 23.45 -9.49 9.85
C HIS A 247 23.26 -10.91 10.41
N MET A 248 22.28 -11.65 9.87
CA MET A 248 21.99 -13.04 10.26
C MET A 248 23.02 -14.04 9.72
N HIS A 249 23.93 -13.62 8.82
CA HIS A 249 24.88 -14.47 8.11
C HIS A 249 24.21 -15.59 7.27
N GLU A 250 22.98 -15.33 6.80
CA GLU A 250 22.22 -16.25 5.96
C GLU A 250 21.98 -15.66 4.56
N PHE A 251 21.76 -16.53 3.56
CA PHE A 251 21.38 -16.12 2.19
C PHE A 251 22.26 -15.02 1.55
N ARG A 252 23.59 -15.05 1.77
CA ARG A 252 24.53 -14.02 1.30
C ARG A 252 24.32 -13.60 -0.17
N THR A 253 24.18 -14.57 -1.07
CA THR A 253 23.96 -14.29 -2.51
C THR A 253 22.66 -13.52 -2.75
N VAL A 254 21.59 -13.85 -2.03
CA VAL A 254 20.30 -13.12 -2.13
C VAL A 254 20.46 -11.69 -1.62
N ALA A 255 21.22 -11.47 -0.55
CA ALA A 255 21.49 -10.13 -0.04
C ALA A 255 22.22 -9.26 -1.08
N GLU A 256 23.25 -9.79 -1.74
CA GLU A 256 23.98 -9.09 -2.81
C GLU A 256 23.07 -8.79 -4.01
N GLN A 257 22.27 -9.77 -4.44
CA GLN A 257 21.30 -9.60 -5.52
C GLN A 257 20.24 -8.55 -5.20
N LEU A 258 19.76 -8.47 -3.95
CA LEU A 258 18.81 -7.45 -3.52
C LEU A 258 19.40 -6.05 -3.56
N ARG A 259 20.68 -5.87 -3.17
CA ARG A 259 21.35 -4.57 -3.31
C ARG A 259 21.47 -4.15 -4.77
N HIS A 260 21.80 -5.09 -5.65
CA HIS A 260 21.83 -4.84 -7.09
C HIS A 260 20.43 -4.49 -7.61
N ALA A 261 19.41 -5.26 -7.23
CA ALA A 261 18.03 -5.02 -7.62
C ALA A 261 17.51 -3.66 -7.15
N ALA A 262 17.87 -3.21 -5.93
CA ALA A 262 17.54 -1.87 -5.45
C ALA A 262 18.14 -0.77 -6.34
N GLY A 263 19.39 -0.92 -6.79
CA GLY A 263 20.02 0.03 -7.71
C GLY A 263 19.33 0.08 -9.09
N VAL A 264 19.02 -1.09 -9.66
CA VAL A 264 18.26 -1.19 -10.92
C VAL A 264 16.87 -0.57 -10.79
N LEU A 265 16.16 -0.87 -9.69
CA LEU A 265 14.84 -0.34 -9.41
C LEU A 265 14.86 1.19 -9.28
N GLN A 266 15.80 1.76 -8.53
CA GLN A 266 15.95 3.21 -8.40
C GLN A 266 16.21 3.87 -9.75
N GLN A 267 17.11 3.30 -10.56
CA GLN A 267 17.39 3.80 -11.90
C GLN A 267 16.12 3.78 -12.78
N LEU A 268 15.41 2.66 -12.84
CA LEU A 268 14.18 2.53 -13.62
C LEU A 268 13.09 3.50 -13.16
N VAL A 269 12.93 3.69 -11.85
CA VAL A 269 11.98 4.66 -11.31
C VAL A 269 12.35 6.06 -11.83
N VAL A 270 13.58 6.51 -11.57
CA VAL A 270 14.11 7.83 -11.95
C VAL A 270 14.01 8.09 -13.46
N GLU A 271 14.27 7.09 -14.30
CA GLU A 271 14.26 7.25 -15.76
C GLU A 271 12.86 7.14 -16.37
N ALA A 272 12.04 6.20 -15.91
CA ALA A 272 10.81 5.81 -16.60
C ALA A 272 9.54 6.46 -16.04
N PHE A 273 9.52 6.97 -14.81
CA PHE A 273 8.30 7.51 -14.20
C PHE A 273 8.12 9.02 -14.41
N TRP A 274 9.16 9.80 -14.71
CA TRP A 274 9.02 11.26 -14.74
C TRP A 274 8.39 11.75 -16.05
N THR A 275 7.45 12.69 -15.92
CA THR A 275 6.70 13.29 -17.01
C THR A 275 6.44 14.77 -16.70
N SER A 276 6.01 15.53 -17.69
CA SER A 276 5.75 16.97 -17.54
C SER A 276 4.54 17.38 -18.37
N ASP A 277 3.77 18.32 -17.85
CA ASP A 277 2.75 19.06 -18.61
C ASP A 277 2.70 20.52 -18.14
N GLU A 278 1.65 21.26 -18.49
CA GLU A 278 1.46 22.67 -18.12
C GLU A 278 1.51 22.94 -16.60
N GLY A 279 1.14 21.95 -15.77
CA GLY A 279 1.19 22.01 -14.32
C GLY A 279 2.54 21.65 -13.70
N GLY A 280 3.59 21.45 -14.50
CA GLY A 280 4.95 21.16 -14.06
C GLY A 280 5.36 19.69 -14.23
N THR A 281 6.56 19.37 -13.74
CA THR A 281 7.15 18.02 -13.77
C THR A 281 6.73 17.22 -12.55
N PHE A 282 6.41 15.93 -12.74
CA PHE A 282 5.97 15.03 -11.67
C PHE A 282 6.19 13.56 -12.08
N PRO A 283 6.24 12.62 -11.13
CA PRO A 283 6.23 11.20 -11.47
C PRO A 283 4.81 10.74 -11.83
N ALA A 284 4.68 10.03 -12.95
CA ALA A 284 3.51 9.25 -13.32
C ALA A 284 3.08 8.32 -12.17
N ILE A 285 1.77 8.12 -11.99
CA ILE A 285 1.25 7.26 -10.92
C ILE A 285 1.70 5.80 -11.07
N ALA A 286 1.86 5.33 -12.31
CA ALA A 286 2.28 3.97 -12.62
C ALA A 286 2.83 3.84 -14.04
N LEU A 287 3.41 2.68 -14.33
CA LEU A 287 3.70 2.22 -15.69
C LEU A 287 2.84 0.99 -16.01
N GLN A 288 2.34 0.90 -17.24
CA GLN A 288 1.72 -0.31 -17.77
C GLN A 288 2.64 -0.99 -18.77
N TRP A 289 2.80 -2.30 -18.66
CA TRP A 289 3.53 -3.07 -19.66
C TRP A 289 2.71 -3.22 -20.94
N ALA A 290 3.25 -2.76 -22.09
CA ALA A 290 2.55 -2.82 -23.38
C ALA A 290 2.66 -4.19 -24.10
N GLY A 291 2.99 -5.26 -23.37
CA GLY A 291 3.08 -6.61 -23.91
C GLY A 291 4.28 -6.82 -24.84
N SER A 292 4.09 -7.61 -25.91
CA SER A 292 5.16 -8.12 -26.80
C SER A 292 6.02 -7.08 -27.51
N ARG A 293 5.67 -5.79 -27.42
CA ARG A 293 6.47 -4.68 -27.94
C ARG A 293 7.56 -4.18 -26.95
N GLY A 294 7.60 -4.71 -25.72
CA GLY A 294 8.70 -4.49 -24.78
C GLY A 294 8.82 -3.08 -24.21
N ALA A 295 7.76 -2.27 -24.24
CA ALA A 295 7.80 -0.88 -23.78
C ALA A 295 6.85 -0.65 -22.61
N TRP A 296 7.34 0.05 -21.59
CA TRP A 296 6.53 0.63 -20.52
C TRP A 296 5.78 1.86 -21.05
N ARG A 297 4.49 1.95 -20.75
CA ARG A 297 3.67 3.13 -21.02
C ARG A 297 3.39 3.86 -19.71
N GLN A 298 3.71 5.15 -19.67
CA GLN A 298 3.41 5.98 -18.50
C GLN A 298 1.91 6.21 -18.35
N LEU A 299 1.42 6.11 -17.12
CA LEU A 299 0.14 6.66 -16.70
C LEU A 299 0.44 8.05 -16.12
N SER A 300 0.63 9.04 -17.00
CA SER A 300 1.00 10.41 -16.65
C SER A 300 -0.16 11.16 -15.98
N VAL A 301 -0.42 10.82 -14.72
CA VAL A 301 -1.55 11.29 -13.91
C VAL A 301 -1.05 11.67 -12.52
N ARG A 302 -1.42 12.87 -12.03
CA ARG A 302 -1.03 13.33 -10.68
C ARG A 302 -1.87 12.70 -9.59
N ALA A 303 -1.19 12.05 -8.67
CA ALA A 303 -1.81 11.36 -7.56
C ALA A 303 -0.92 11.42 -6.31
N SER A 304 -1.53 11.20 -5.14
CA SER A 304 -0.84 11.19 -3.86
C SER A 304 0.30 10.17 -3.75
N ASN A 305 0.29 9.10 -4.57
CA ASN A 305 1.29 8.03 -4.60
C ASN A 305 2.74 8.55 -4.65
N MET A 306 2.98 9.70 -5.30
CA MET A 306 4.31 10.31 -5.37
C MET A 306 4.90 10.66 -4.00
N GLY A 307 4.05 10.90 -2.99
CA GLY A 307 4.50 11.15 -1.61
C GLY A 307 5.25 9.98 -0.98
N HIS A 308 5.00 8.75 -1.44
CA HIS A 308 5.73 7.57 -0.99
C HIS A 308 7.19 7.59 -1.43
N LEU A 309 7.52 8.23 -2.56
CA LEU A 309 8.91 8.41 -3.00
C LEU A 309 9.70 9.32 -2.06
N LEU A 310 9.06 10.36 -1.50
CA LEU A 310 9.68 11.24 -0.50
C LEU A 310 9.85 10.56 0.86
N TYR A 311 8.96 9.62 1.18
CA TYR A 311 9.04 8.89 2.44
C TYR A 311 10.07 7.76 2.39
N SER A 312 10.34 7.24 1.20
CA SER A 312 11.34 6.21 0.92
C SER A 312 12.77 6.75 0.87
N ARG A 313 13.76 5.86 1.04
CA ARG A 313 15.18 6.20 0.78
C ARG A 313 15.50 6.37 -0.71
N LEU A 314 14.56 6.06 -1.60
CA LEU A 314 14.77 6.07 -3.06
C LEU A 314 15.27 7.42 -3.58
N LEU A 315 14.85 8.55 -3.00
CA LEU A 315 15.27 9.89 -3.41
C LEU A 315 16.18 10.61 -2.39
N ASP A 316 16.84 9.87 -1.49
CA ASP A 316 17.69 10.48 -0.46
C ASP A 316 18.96 11.15 -1.01
N ALA A 317 19.51 10.63 -2.11
CA ALA A 317 20.74 11.14 -2.71
C ALA A 317 20.58 12.61 -3.11
N ARG A 318 21.66 13.40 -2.93
CA ARG A 318 21.65 14.85 -3.20
C ARG A 318 21.26 15.18 -4.64
N ASP A 319 21.65 14.34 -5.59
CA ASP A 319 21.39 14.51 -7.02
C ASP A 319 19.89 14.42 -7.37
N PHE A 320 19.04 13.98 -6.44
CA PHE A 320 17.59 13.96 -6.59
C PHE A 320 16.89 15.15 -5.92
N ALA A 321 17.60 16.25 -5.61
CA ALA A 321 17.00 17.47 -5.06
C ALA A 321 15.84 17.99 -5.93
N ASP A 322 16.06 18.22 -7.23
CA ASP A 322 15.04 18.76 -8.14
C ASP A 322 13.79 17.86 -8.20
N ARG A 323 13.98 16.53 -8.15
CA ARG A 323 12.87 15.56 -8.15
C ARG A 323 12.04 15.63 -6.87
N ARG A 324 12.67 15.93 -5.74
CA ARG A 324 11.96 16.13 -4.47
C ARG A 324 11.20 17.44 -4.49
N ASP A 325 11.77 18.50 -5.08
CA ASP A 325 11.10 19.78 -5.27
C ASP A 325 9.87 19.63 -6.17
N ASP A 326 9.99 18.92 -7.30
CA ASP A 326 8.88 18.62 -8.21
C ASP A 326 7.71 17.95 -7.49
N ILE A 327 8.00 16.91 -6.68
CA ILE A 327 6.98 16.20 -5.90
C ILE A 327 6.38 17.13 -4.84
N ALA A 328 7.19 17.91 -4.13
CA ALA A 328 6.71 18.83 -3.10
C ALA A 328 5.77 19.90 -3.70
N LEU A 329 6.13 20.48 -4.84
CA LEU A 329 5.30 21.41 -5.58
C LEU A 329 3.98 20.78 -6.02
N ALA A 330 4.02 19.59 -6.63
CA ALA A 330 2.83 18.87 -7.06
C ALA A 330 1.88 18.56 -5.88
N LEU A 331 2.40 17.98 -4.80
CA LEU A 331 1.62 17.64 -3.60
C LEU A 331 1.00 18.87 -2.92
N SER A 332 1.68 20.02 -2.99
CA SER A 332 1.20 21.29 -2.42
C SER A 332 0.21 22.05 -3.32
N SER A 333 0.03 21.61 -4.57
CA SER A 333 -0.88 22.27 -5.51
C SER A 333 -2.32 22.22 -5.02
N PRO A 334 -3.17 23.23 -5.35
CA PRO A 334 -4.58 23.23 -4.97
C PRO A 334 -5.37 22.06 -5.59
N SER A 335 -4.84 21.44 -6.65
CA SER A 335 -5.42 20.24 -7.25
C SER A 335 -5.25 19.01 -6.35
N LEU A 336 -4.16 18.90 -5.59
CA LEU A 336 -3.91 17.77 -4.68
C LEU A 336 -4.19 18.12 -3.21
N LEU A 337 -3.65 19.21 -2.70
CA LEU A 337 -3.85 19.62 -1.31
C LEU A 337 -5.24 20.25 -1.11
N CYS A 338 -5.96 19.80 -0.09
CA CYS A 338 -7.24 20.35 0.32
C CYS A 338 -7.41 20.31 1.84
N GLY A 339 -8.51 20.86 2.36
CA GLY A 339 -8.77 20.90 3.80
C GLY A 339 -8.87 19.53 4.49
N ALA A 340 -9.10 18.45 3.74
CA ALA A 340 -9.14 17.09 4.27
C ALA A 340 -7.77 16.36 4.21
N GLY A 341 -6.76 16.94 3.57
CA GLY A 341 -5.46 16.32 3.34
C GLY A 341 -5.07 16.34 1.85
N ILE A 342 -4.31 15.34 1.42
CA ILE A 342 -3.90 15.20 0.02
C ILE A 342 -4.91 14.30 -0.68
N ARG A 343 -5.51 14.77 -1.78
CA ARG A 343 -6.43 13.99 -2.61
C ARG A 343 -5.68 12.83 -3.25
N THR A 344 -6.33 11.66 -3.35
CA THR A 344 -5.75 10.49 -4.00
C THR A 344 -5.46 10.75 -5.48
N LEU A 345 -6.27 11.58 -6.13
CA LEU A 345 -6.15 11.98 -7.53
C LEU A 345 -6.32 13.50 -7.62
N ALA A 346 -5.47 14.18 -8.37
CA ALA A 346 -5.53 15.63 -8.46
C ALA A 346 -6.84 16.08 -9.15
N ALA A 347 -7.43 17.19 -8.68
CA ALA A 347 -8.71 17.69 -9.19
C ALA A 347 -8.69 18.10 -10.68
N SER A 348 -7.49 18.25 -11.25
CA SER A 348 -7.25 18.54 -12.66
C SER A 348 -7.23 17.29 -13.55
N GLU A 349 -7.19 16.09 -12.98
CA GLU A 349 -7.06 14.85 -13.75
C GLU A 349 -8.41 14.38 -14.31
N GLN A 350 -8.38 13.79 -15.51
CA GLN A 350 -9.58 13.45 -16.27
C GLN A 350 -10.58 12.62 -15.47
N ARG A 351 -10.13 11.64 -14.67
CA ARG A 351 -10.99 10.74 -13.86
C ARG A 351 -11.30 11.24 -12.45
N TYR A 352 -10.92 12.47 -12.10
CA TYR A 352 -11.20 13.00 -10.77
C TYR A 352 -12.70 13.01 -10.47
N ARG A 353 -13.04 12.49 -9.29
CA ARG A 353 -14.39 12.46 -8.75
C ARG A 353 -14.35 12.80 -7.27
N PRO A 354 -14.99 13.92 -6.86
CA PRO A 354 -15.19 14.18 -5.44
C PRO A 354 -15.81 12.94 -4.77
N PHE A 355 -15.26 12.51 -3.64
CA PHE A 355 -15.72 11.35 -2.86
C PHE A 355 -15.50 9.96 -3.49
N ALA A 356 -14.85 9.84 -4.67
CA ALA A 356 -14.48 8.53 -5.19
C ALA A 356 -13.33 7.90 -4.40
N TYR A 357 -13.49 6.61 -4.08
CA TYR A 357 -12.62 5.83 -3.20
C TYR A 357 -11.12 6.06 -3.44
N HIS A 358 -10.63 5.83 -4.66
CA HIS A 358 -9.23 6.11 -5.03
C HIS A 358 -9.04 7.21 -6.08
N ASN A 359 -10.13 7.86 -6.51
CA ASN A 359 -10.14 8.86 -7.58
C ASN A 359 -10.55 10.27 -7.13
N GLY A 360 -10.43 10.59 -5.83
CA GLY A 360 -10.59 11.98 -5.38
C GLY A 360 -10.78 12.21 -3.89
N THR A 361 -11.02 11.19 -3.07
CA THR A 361 -11.01 11.33 -1.59
C THR A 361 -9.60 11.66 -1.07
N SER A 362 -9.48 11.97 0.22
CA SER A 362 -8.20 12.06 0.92
C SER A 362 -8.13 10.96 1.98
N TRP A 363 -7.07 10.17 1.97
CA TRP A 363 -6.87 9.10 2.94
C TRP A 363 -5.90 9.57 4.04
N PRO A 364 -6.28 9.50 5.34
CA PRO A 364 -5.45 10.00 6.42
C PRO A 364 -4.06 9.37 6.48
N TRP A 365 -3.97 8.05 6.28
CA TRP A 365 -2.69 7.35 6.36
C TRP A 365 -1.76 7.72 5.19
N ASP A 366 -2.30 7.81 3.97
CA ASP A 366 -1.55 8.20 2.76
C ASP A 366 -1.11 9.67 2.83
N THR A 367 -1.99 10.55 3.31
CA THR A 367 -1.65 11.95 3.62
C THR A 367 -0.52 12.03 4.65
N THR A 368 -0.55 11.16 5.67
CA THR A 368 0.49 11.09 6.70
C THR A 368 1.83 10.64 6.10
N ILE A 369 1.84 9.63 5.23
CA ILE A 369 3.05 9.19 4.52
C ILE A 369 3.66 10.35 3.72
N ALA A 370 2.86 11.03 2.91
CA ALA A 370 3.31 12.17 2.12
C ALA A 370 3.83 13.31 3.01
N ALA A 371 3.13 13.64 4.10
CA ALA A 371 3.56 14.67 5.05
C ALA A 371 4.89 14.34 5.75
N LEU A 372 5.07 13.07 6.18
CA LEU A 372 6.32 12.60 6.77
C LEU A 372 7.48 12.64 5.75
N GLY A 373 7.22 12.27 4.49
CA GLY A 373 8.21 12.36 3.41
C GLY A 373 8.62 13.81 3.12
N LEU A 374 7.65 14.73 3.08
CA LEU A 374 7.91 16.16 2.95
C LEU A 374 8.76 16.70 4.10
N ALA A 375 8.40 16.36 5.34
CA ALA A 375 9.13 16.77 6.54
C ALA A 375 10.58 16.22 6.56
N ARG A 376 10.78 14.96 6.15
CA ARG A 376 12.10 14.33 6.02
C ARG A 376 13.05 15.14 5.13
N HIS A 377 12.52 15.82 4.12
CA HIS A 377 13.29 16.63 3.18
C HIS A 377 13.22 18.14 3.45
N GLY A 378 12.68 18.57 4.60
CA GLY A 378 12.69 19.97 5.04
C GLY A 378 11.49 20.81 4.60
N TYR A 379 10.53 20.23 3.86
CA TYR A 379 9.30 20.92 3.45
C TYR A 379 8.28 20.95 4.60
N THR A 380 8.51 21.81 5.59
CA THR A 380 7.75 21.82 6.87
C THR A 380 6.61 22.85 6.94
N ALA A 381 6.43 23.68 5.91
CA ALA A 381 5.50 24.81 5.93
C ALA A 381 4.60 24.86 4.68
N LEU A 382 3.96 23.74 4.31
CA LEU A 382 2.94 23.75 3.27
C LEU A 382 1.74 24.59 3.72
N ARG A 383 1.44 25.67 2.98
CA ARG A 383 0.27 26.51 3.24
C ARG A 383 -0.91 25.97 2.44
N ILE A 384 -2.02 25.70 3.13
CA ILE A 384 -3.33 25.35 2.56
C ILE A 384 -4.07 26.62 2.14
#